data_AF-A0AA88YAZ5-F1
#
_entry.id   AF-A0AA88YAZ5-F1
#
_cell.length_a   1.000
_cell.length_b   1.000
_cell.length_c   1.000
_cell.angle_alpha   90.00
_cell.angle_beta   90.00
_cell.angle_gamma   90.00
#
_symmetry.space_group_name_H-M   'P 1'
#
loop_
_entity.id
_entity.type
_entity.pdbx_description
1 polymer ?
#
loop_
_entity_poly.entity_id
_entity_poly.type
_entity_poly.pdbx_seq_one_letter_code
_entity_poly.pdbx_strand_id
1 'polypeptide(L)'
;MPIRNVPSVMFGAEREEIYNPATSFEGWSNCSTPMTLRDRWFFIDEARTTLRIRRKSFVFKDPGNEILRYKCVQNKGNTYLLRIQGIDLNRDGIVCIGFAPVHDHPTAEYRIWRLSQSVIGHRIMAPQEIPGSIIPPNINHWCKGAHLPVESYIQRSEPGCKFPHELRTHWQTSLQIAWRLSFSKTELSFVAMNRTSYRFRCERRDKEFYLLRSFNMLPGQDGILCLNIVQLPTDPFYDFKMSRTNSGNWNSLEGMVLLVDRGLSVRLYEDCDWLDSPARPEFLYRPQNGG
;
A
#
# COMPACT_ATOMS: atom_id res chain seq x y z
N MET A 1 41.58 50.20 -52.39
CA MET A 1 42.67 49.73 -51.52
C MET A 1 42.31 50.04 -50.07
N PRO A 2 42.06 49.02 -49.25
CA PRO A 2 42.20 49.14 -47.80
C PRO A 2 43.11 48.02 -47.26
N ILE A 3 44.17 48.36 -46.52
CA ILE A 3 44.78 47.46 -45.54
C ILE A 3 45.29 48.32 -44.39
N ARG A 4 44.70 48.18 -43.20
CA ARG A 4 45.42 48.31 -41.93
C ARG A 4 44.91 47.26 -40.95
N ASN A 5 45.89 46.51 -40.46
CA ASN A 5 45.87 45.40 -39.51
C ASN A 5 45.83 45.91 -38.05
N VAL A 6 45.00 45.31 -37.17
CA VAL A 6 45.36 44.47 -35.98
C VAL A 6 45.41 45.28 -34.65
N PRO A 7 45.11 44.74 -33.42
CA PRO A 7 44.95 43.34 -32.97
C PRO A 7 43.72 42.95 -32.12
N SER A 8 43.57 41.62 -32.00
CA SER A 8 42.78 40.84 -31.04
C SER A 8 43.07 41.10 -29.57
N VAL A 9 42.03 41.00 -28.74
CA VAL A 9 42.14 40.56 -27.34
C VAL A 9 41.03 39.53 -27.08
N MET A 10 41.45 38.36 -26.58
CA MET A 10 40.61 37.26 -26.11
C MET A 10 40.05 37.50 -24.70
N PHE A 11 38.99 36.75 -24.40
CA PHE A 11 38.54 36.19 -23.11
C PHE A 11 37.21 36.71 -22.57
N GLY A 12 36.29 35.77 -22.34
CA GLY A 12 35.08 35.94 -21.55
C GLY A 12 33.93 35.08 -22.05
N ALA A 13 34.02 33.76 -21.87
CA ALA A 13 32.87 32.87 -22.04
C ALA A 13 31.88 33.13 -20.90
N GLU A 14 30.84 33.93 -21.15
CA GLU A 14 29.70 34.01 -20.27
C GLU A 14 28.78 32.81 -20.53
N ARG A 15 28.71 31.92 -19.52
CA ARG A 15 27.70 30.89 -19.40
C ARG A 15 26.33 31.55 -19.40
N GLU A 16 25.53 31.30 -20.43
CA GLU A 16 24.08 31.42 -20.32
C GLU A 16 23.60 30.39 -19.29
N GLU A 17 23.31 30.87 -18.09
CA GLU A 17 22.53 30.12 -17.11
C GLU A 17 21.13 29.90 -17.71
N ILE A 18 20.86 28.64 -18.04
CA ILE A 18 19.54 28.14 -18.38
C ILE A 18 18.65 28.41 -17.17
N TYR A 19 17.87 29.49 -17.27
CA TYR A 19 16.81 29.82 -16.34
C TYR A 19 15.79 28.69 -16.38
N ASN A 20 15.72 27.96 -15.28
CA ASN A 20 14.88 26.79 -15.08
C ASN A 20 13.72 27.23 -14.18
N PRO A 21 12.55 27.66 -14.71
CA PRO A 21 11.42 27.95 -13.85
C PRO A 21 10.75 26.64 -13.48
N ALA A 22 11.28 26.01 -12.42
CA ALA A 22 10.49 25.19 -11.52
C ALA A 22 9.44 26.09 -10.82
N THR A 23 8.43 26.53 -11.54
CA THR A 23 7.18 27.05 -10.96
C THR A 23 6.14 25.94 -11.06
N SER A 24 6.33 24.93 -10.20
CA SER A 24 5.28 23.98 -9.88
C SER A 24 4.13 24.73 -9.20
N PHE A 25 3.10 25.05 -9.99
CA PHE A 25 1.77 25.34 -9.45
C PHE A 25 1.28 24.06 -8.75
N GLU A 26 1.59 23.91 -7.47
CA GLU A 26 0.87 23.02 -6.57
C GLU A 26 -0.54 23.59 -6.36
N GLY A 27 -1.42 23.39 -7.34
CA GLY A 27 -2.85 23.35 -7.06
C GLY A 27 -3.09 22.13 -6.18
N TRP A 28 -3.46 22.35 -4.92
CA TRP A 28 -3.67 21.28 -3.94
C TRP A 28 -4.74 20.30 -4.46
N SER A 29 -4.32 19.17 -5.04
CA SER A 29 -5.25 18.09 -5.34
C SER A 29 -5.70 17.49 -4.01
N ASN A 30 -6.95 17.73 -3.64
CA ASN A 30 -7.57 17.09 -2.48
C ASN A 30 -7.82 15.59 -2.68
N CYS A 31 -7.48 15.03 -3.86
CA CYS A 31 -7.58 13.61 -4.07
C CYS A 31 -6.67 12.83 -3.11
N SER A 32 -7.29 11.92 -2.36
CA SER A 32 -6.61 10.94 -1.54
C SER A 32 -7.31 9.59 -1.66
N THR A 33 -6.53 8.53 -1.86
CA THR A 33 -7.05 7.16 -1.83
C THR A 33 -7.25 6.69 -0.38
N PRO A 34 -8.27 5.86 -0.08
CA PRO A 34 -8.44 5.24 1.23
C PRO A 34 -7.35 4.20 1.49
N MET A 35 -7.07 3.88 2.75
CA MET A 35 -6.06 2.87 3.13
C MET A 35 -6.36 1.50 2.50
N THR A 36 -7.64 1.14 2.38
CA THR A 36 -8.11 -0.12 1.76
C THR A 36 -7.68 -0.30 0.30
N LEU A 37 -7.36 0.77 -0.43
CA LEU A 37 -6.81 0.70 -1.78
C LEU A 37 -5.29 0.85 -1.83
N ARG A 38 -4.64 1.37 -0.78
CA ARG A 38 -3.20 1.65 -0.81
C ARG A 38 -2.41 0.35 -0.69
N ASP A 39 -1.77 -0.06 -1.79
CA ASP A 39 -0.75 -1.12 -1.83
C ASP A 39 -0.19 -1.31 -3.23
N ARG A 40 0.67 -2.33 -3.37
CA ARG A 40 0.91 -3.04 -4.61
C ARG A 40 -0.16 -4.09 -4.89
N TRP A 41 -0.79 -3.94 -6.04
CA TRP A 41 -1.78 -4.84 -6.62
C TRP A 41 -1.21 -5.53 -7.86
N PHE A 42 -1.72 -6.72 -8.14
CA PHE A 42 -1.44 -7.54 -9.32
C PHE A 42 -2.74 -7.73 -10.10
N PHE A 43 -2.67 -7.59 -11.41
CA PHE A 43 -3.78 -7.95 -12.30
C PHE A 43 -3.82 -9.48 -12.40
N ILE A 44 -4.98 -10.08 -12.15
CA ILE A 44 -5.12 -11.54 -12.07
C ILE A 44 -4.88 -12.20 -13.43
N ASP A 45 -5.41 -11.58 -14.48
CA ASP A 45 -5.36 -12.12 -15.84
C ASP A 45 -4.06 -11.75 -16.58
N GLU A 46 -3.16 -10.99 -15.94
CA GLU A 46 -2.02 -10.37 -16.62
C GLU A 46 -0.73 -10.61 -15.83
N ALA A 47 0.10 -11.49 -16.37
CA ALA A 47 1.31 -11.93 -15.69
C ALA A 47 2.26 -10.76 -15.43
N ARG A 48 2.62 -10.55 -14.15
CA ARG A 48 3.60 -9.56 -13.68
C ARG A 48 3.19 -8.09 -13.88
N THR A 49 1.99 -7.79 -14.36
CA THR A 49 1.43 -6.44 -14.40
C THR A 49 1.03 -6.01 -13.00
N THR A 50 1.49 -4.84 -12.56
CA THR A 50 1.26 -4.35 -11.20
C THR A 50 0.79 -2.91 -11.14
N LEU A 51 -0.09 -2.63 -10.19
CA LEU A 51 -0.57 -1.29 -9.87
C LEU A 51 -0.23 -0.98 -8.42
N ARG A 52 0.67 -0.04 -8.17
CA ARG A 52 0.96 0.44 -6.83
C ARG A 52 0.19 1.73 -6.55
N ILE A 53 -0.80 1.64 -5.67
CA ILE A 53 -1.63 2.74 -5.22
C ILE A 53 -1.03 3.33 -3.95
N ARG A 54 -0.82 4.65 -3.95
CA ARG A 54 -0.37 5.46 -2.81
C ARG A 54 -1.46 6.47 -2.47
N ARG A 55 -1.28 7.19 -1.36
CA ARG A 55 -2.22 8.22 -0.90
C ARG A 55 -2.63 9.20 -1.99
N LYS A 56 -1.69 9.72 -2.79
CA LYS A 56 -1.94 10.75 -3.81
C LYS A 56 -1.52 10.35 -5.24
N SER A 57 -1.09 9.09 -5.45
CA SER A 57 -0.52 8.67 -6.73
C SER A 57 -0.70 7.19 -7.01
N PHE A 58 -0.63 6.85 -8.30
CA PHE A 58 -0.74 5.49 -8.81
C PHE A 58 0.48 5.23 -9.69
N VAL A 59 1.15 4.10 -9.47
CA VAL A 59 2.32 3.68 -10.26
C VAL A 59 1.96 2.37 -10.94
N PHE A 60 1.83 2.42 -12.24
CA PHE A 60 1.49 1.27 -13.07
C PHE A 60 2.76 0.74 -13.74
N LYS A 61 2.94 -0.58 -13.70
CA LYS A 61 4.06 -1.26 -14.34
C LYS A 61 3.53 -2.44 -15.13
N ASP A 62 3.75 -2.38 -16.44
CA ASP A 62 3.47 -3.44 -17.40
C ASP A 62 4.82 -4.01 -17.90
N PRO A 63 5.04 -5.35 -17.86
CA PRO A 63 6.31 -5.94 -18.27
C PRO A 63 6.69 -5.58 -19.70
N GLY A 64 7.93 -5.09 -19.89
CA GLY A 64 8.43 -4.69 -21.22
C GLY A 64 8.02 -3.28 -21.65
N ASN A 65 7.16 -2.60 -20.88
CA ASN A 65 6.71 -1.25 -21.15
C ASN A 65 7.24 -0.25 -20.09
N GLU A 66 7.08 1.05 -20.38
CA GLU A 66 7.47 2.11 -19.46
C GLU A 66 6.62 2.11 -18.19
N ILE A 67 7.23 2.50 -17.06
CA ILE A 67 6.52 2.66 -15.79
C ILE A 67 5.73 3.96 -15.81
N LEU A 68 4.40 3.86 -15.80
CA LEU A 68 3.52 5.02 -15.81
C LEU A 68 3.25 5.51 -14.39
N ARG A 69 3.47 6.80 -14.14
CA ARG A 69 3.29 7.43 -12.84
C ARG A 69 2.21 8.49 -12.91
N TYR A 70 1.08 8.20 -12.30
CA TYR A 70 -0.04 9.12 -12.24
C TYR A 70 -0.11 9.84 -10.90
N LYS A 71 -0.37 11.14 -10.96
CA LYS A 71 -0.90 11.91 -9.83
C LYS A 71 -2.42 11.74 -9.80
N CYS A 72 -3.00 11.58 -8.60
CA CYS A 72 -4.44 11.66 -8.48
C CYS A 72 -4.87 13.13 -8.45
N VAL A 73 -5.75 13.51 -9.38
CA VAL A 73 -6.22 14.90 -9.52
C VAL A 73 -7.52 15.09 -8.73
N GLN A 74 -8.48 14.17 -8.91
CA GLN A 74 -9.79 14.21 -8.26
C GLN A 74 -10.29 12.79 -7.96
N ASN A 75 -11.12 12.65 -6.94
CA ASN A 75 -11.87 11.44 -6.65
C ASN A 75 -13.33 11.75 -6.31
N LYS A 76 -14.22 10.81 -6.61
CA LYS A 76 -15.65 10.85 -6.25
C LYS A 76 -16.08 9.44 -5.90
N GLY A 77 -16.33 9.17 -4.62
CA GLY A 77 -16.51 7.80 -4.14
C GLY A 77 -15.29 6.94 -4.48
N ASN A 78 -15.52 5.83 -5.19
CA ASN A 78 -14.46 4.92 -5.62
C ASN A 78 -13.94 5.19 -7.05
N THR A 79 -14.29 6.35 -7.63
CA THR A 79 -13.80 6.78 -8.94
C THR A 79 -12.66 7.79 -8.79
N TYR A 80 -11.60 7.62 -9.58
CA TYR A 80 -10.38 8.41 -9.53
C TYR A 80 -9.99 8.92 -10.92
N LEU A 81 -9.75 10.23 -11.02
CA LEU A 81 -9.16 10.87 -12.18
C LEU A 81 -7.65 11.01 -11.95
N LEU A 82 -6.89 10.37 -12.83
CA LEU A 82 -5.44 10.26 -12.79
C LEU A 82 -4.82 11.07 -13.92
N ARG A 83 -3.68 11.73 -13.67
CA ARG A 83 -2.93 12.51 -14.67
C ARG A 83 -1.45 12.16 -14.66
N ILE A 84 -0.88 11.99 -15.84
CA ILE A 84 0.56 11.99 -16.11
C ILE A 84 0.89 13.28 -16.86
N GLN A 85 1.90 14.02 -16.41
CA GLN A 85 2.30 15.28 -17.03
C GLN A 85 3.40 15.03 -18.06
N GLY A 86 3.35 15.72 -19.20
CA GLY A 86 4.39 15.68 -20.22
C GLY A 86 4.57 14.31 -20.84
N ILE A 87 3.48 13.67 -21.28
CA ILE A 87 3.57 12.41 -22.02
C ILE A 87 4.13 12.61 -23.43
N ASP A 88 3.86 13.79 -24.00
CA ASP A 88 4.43 14.28 -25.25
C ASP A 88 4.54 15.82 -25.16
N LEU A 89 5.17 16.46 -26.14
CA LEU A 89 5.37 17.91 -26.17
C LEU A 89 4.02 18.64 -26.03
N ASN A 90 3.85 19.37 -24.92
CA ASN A 90 2.61 20.08 -24.57
C ASN A 90 1.37 19.19 -24.43
N ARG A 91 1.55 17.89 -24.19
CA ARG A 91 0.44 16.95 -23.94
C ARG A 91 0.60 16.26 -22.60
N ASP A 92 -0.53 16.10 -21.94
CA ASP A 92 -0.65 15.32 -20.73
C ASP A 92 -1.49 14.09 -21.00
N GLY A 93 -1.34 13.08 -20.17
CA GLY A 93 -2.16 11.88 -20.21
C GLY A 93 -3.13 11.86 -19.04
N ILE A 94 -4.35 11.40 -19.28
CA ILE A 94 -5.34 11.15 -18.23
C ILE A 94 -5.89 9.73 -18.30
N VAL A 95 -6.30 9.23 -17.14
CA VAL A 95 -7.06 7.98 -17.04
C VAL A 95 -8.11 8.19 -15.98
N CYS A 96 -9.34 7.77 -16.25
CA CYS A 96 -10.33 7.61 -15.20
C CYS A 96 -10.57 6.15 -14.87
N ILE A 97 -10.44 5.80 -13.59
CA ILE A 97 -10.65 4.44 -13.10
C ILE A 97 -11.65 4.39 -11.94
N GLY A 98 -12.42 3.32 -11.85
CA GLY A 98 -13.29 3.01 -10.73
C GLY A 98 -12.87 1.72 -10.04
N PHE A 99 -13.09 1.62 -8.73
CA PHE A 99 -12.88 0.40 -7.95
C PHE A 99 -14.20 -0.09 -7.36
N ALA A 100 -14.43 -1.40 -7.39
CA ALA A 100 -15.46 -2.03 -6.55
C ALA A 100 -14.90 -3.29 -5.88
N PRO A 101 -15.22 -3.52 -4.60
CA PRO A 101 -14.86 -4.76 -3.94
C PRO A 101 -15.58 -5.94 -4.61
N VAL A 102 -14.93 -7.09 -4.58
CA VAL A 102 -15.46 -8.37 -5.08
C VAL A 102 -15.44 -9.36 -3.92
N HIS A 103 -16.55 -10.05 -3.68
CA HIS A 103 -16.69 -10.99 -2.55
C HIS A 103 -16.79 -12.46 -3.01
N ASP A 104 -17.12 -12.67 -4.27
CA ASP A 104 -17.46 -13.94 -4.91
C ASP A 104 -16.34 -14.48 -5.82
N HIS A 105 -15.20 -13.79 -5.91
CA HIS A 105 -14.05 -14.23 -6.69
C HIS A 105 -13.02 -14.93 -5.77
N PRO A 106 -12.41 -16.06 -6.19
CA PRO A 106 -11.54 -16.86 -5.32
C PRO A 106 -10.32 -16.10 -4.77
N THR A 107 -9.73 -15.20 -5.57
CA THR A 107 -8.51 -14.47 -5.16
C THR A 107 -8.57 -12.95 -5.33
N ALA A 108 -9.54 -12.40 -6.08
CA ALA A 108 -9.65 -10.96 -6.31
C ALA A 108 -10.23 -10.27 -5.09
N GLU A 109 -9.72 -9.08 -4.80
CA GLU A 109 -10.31 -8.22 -3.77
C GLU A 109 -11.10 -7.08 -4.41
N TYR A 110 -10.65 -6.59 -5.56
CA TYR A 110 -11.29 -5.50 -6.28
C TYR A 110 -11.38 -5.83 -7.77
N ARG A 111 -12.48 -5.38 -8.38
CA ARG A 111 -12.56 -5.13 -9.82
C ARG A 111 -12.25 -3.66 -10.08
N ILE A 112 -11.49 -3.42 -11.15
CA ILE A 112 -11.11 -2.10 -11.62
C ILE A 112 -11.75 -1.86 -12.98
N TRP A 113 -12.42 -0.72 -13.13
CA TRP A 113 -13.00 -0.28 -14.40
C TRP A 113 -12.23 0.88 -14.98
N ARG A 114 -12.11 0.91 -16.31
CA ARG A 114 -11.80 2.13 -17.04
C ARG A 114 -13.08 2.88 -17.37
N LEU A 115 -13.12 4.17 -17.05
CA LEU A 115 -14.27 5.06 -17.25
C LEU A 115 -14.00 6.17 -18.27
N SER A 116 -12.73 6.42 -18.61
CA SER A 116 -12.33 7.24 -19.75
C SER A 116 -12.33 6.41 -21.04
N GLN A 117 -12.27 7.07 -22.21
CA GLN A 117 -12.26 6.37 -23.50
C GLN A 117 -11.08 5.39 -23.58
N SER A 118 -11.31 4.23 -24.21
CA SER A 118 -10.25 3.28 -24.51
C SER A 118 -9.28 3.87 -25.53
N VAL A 119 -8.00 3.60 -25.37
CA VAL A 119 -6.92 4.06 -26.25
C VAL A 119 -5.94 2.92 -26.46
N ILE A 120 -5.05 3.08 -27.45
CA ILE A 120 -4.01 2.09 -27.73
C ILE A 120 -3.10 1.92 -26.50
N GLY A 121 -2.79 0.68 -26.17
CA GLY A 121 -1.97 0.30 -25.01
C GLY A 121 -2.74 -0.58 -24.03
N HIS A 122 -2.32 -0.58 -22.76
CA HIS A 122 -2.97 -1.36 -21.72
C HIS A 122 -4.44 -0.95 -21.50
N ARG A 123 -5.35 -1.94 -21.57
CA ARG A 123 -6.82 -1.75 -21.58
C ARG A 123 -7.39 -0.92 -20.43
N ILE A 124 -6.82 -1.01 -19.22
CA ILE A 124 -7.24 -0.20 -18.06
C ILE A 124 -6.45 1.10 -17.93
N MET A 125 -5.11 1.03 -17.92
CA MET A 125 -4.24 2.11 -17.50
C MET A 125 -3.64 2.95 -18.63
N ALA A 126 -3.83 2.65 -19.92
CA ALA A 126 -3.25 3.46 -20.99
C ALA A 126 -3.76 4.93 -20.94
N PRO A 127 -2.88 5.95 -20.92
CA PRO A 127 -3.30 7.34 -20.81
C PRO A 127 -3.97 7.85 -22.09
N GLN A 128 -5.14 8.47 -21.96
CA GLN A 128 -5.73 9.29 -23.02
C GLN A 128 -5.02 10.64 -23.05
N GLU A 129 -4.47 11.01 -24.20
CA GLU A 129 -3.79 12.28 -24.37
C GLU A 129 -4.78 13.46 -24.38
N ILE A 130 -4.38 14.54 -23.71
CA ILE A 130 -5.09 15.81 -23.66
C ILE A 130 -4.10 16.97 -23.80
N PRO A 131 -4.53 18.15 -24.27
CA PRO A 131 -3.71 19.35 -24.24
C PRO A 131 -3.19 19.66 -22.83
N GLY A 132 -1.88 19.87 -22.69
CA GLY A 132 -1.22 20.12 -21.40
C GLY A 132 -1.65 21.44 -20.74
N SER A 133 -2.19 22.38 -21.52
CA SER A 133 -2.75 23.66 -21.06
C SER A 133 -4.08 23.53 -20.30
N ILE A 134 -4.66 22.33 -20.19
CA ILE A 134 -5.93 22.13 -19.46
C ILE A 134 -5.68 22.19 -17.94
N ILE A 135 -6.25 23.23 -17.31
CA ILE A 135 -6.19 23.50 -15.87
C ILE A 135 -7.54 23.19 -15.23
N PRO A 136 -7.54 22.47 -14.09
CA PRO A 136 -7.28 21.03 -14.01
C PRO A 136 -8.42 20.19 -14.62
N PRO A 137 -8.13 18.97 -15.12
CA PRO A 137 -9.16 18.10 -15.68
C PRO A 137 -10.20 17.73 -14.60
N ASN A 138 -11.47 17.66 -15.01
CA ASN A 138 -12.62 17.44 -14.13
C ASN A 138 -13.17 16.01 -14.26
N ILE A 139 -13.36 15.34 -13.13
CA ILE A 139 -13.86 13.96 -13.05
C ILE A 139 -15.23 13.79 -13.72
N ASN A 140 -16.12 14.79 -13.63
CA ASN A 140 -17.46 14.71 -14.22
C ASN A 140 -17.45 14.74 -15.75
N HIS A 141 -16.38 15.28 -16.35
CA HIS A 141 -16.22 15.36 -17.80
C HIS A 141 -15.49 14.12 -18.33
N TRP A 142 -14.37 13.74 -17.71
CA TRP A 142 -13.48 12.71 -18.25
C TRP A 142 -13.83 11.27 -17.85
N CYS A 143 -14.70 11.07 -16.86
CA CYS A 143 -15.10 9.74 -16.39
C CYS A 143 -16.44 9.24 -16.96
N LYS A 144 -16.97 9.90 -17.99
CA LYS A 144 -18.21 9.50 -18.66
C LYS A 144 -17.99 8.96 -20.08
N GLY A 145 -16.73 8.72 -20.46
CA GLY A 145 -16.31 8.48 -21.84
C GLY A 145 -16.28 7.02 -22.27
N ALA A 146 -16.35 6.05 -21.34
CA ALA A 146 -16.34 4.64 -21.69
C ALA A 146 -17.71 4.17 -22.22
N HIS A 147 -17.80 3.93 -23.53
CA HIS A 147 -18.99 3.34 -24.16
C HIS A 147 -19.15 1.84 -23.88
N LEU A 148 -18.04 1.15 -23.58
CA LEU A 148 -18.00 -0.25 -23.17
C LEU A 148 -17.24 -0.36 -21.85
N PRO A 149 -17.77 -1.09 -20.86
CA PRO A 149 -17.06 -1.31 -19.61
C PRO A 149 -15.85 -2.21 -19.88
N VAL A 150 -14.65 -1.65 -19.75
CA VAL A 150 -13.42 -2.44 -19.70
C VAL A 150 -13.10 -2.67 -18.23
N GLU A 151 -13.06 -3.93 -17.83
CA GLU A 151 -12.76 -4.32 -16.46
C GLU A 151 -11.61 -5.32 -16.36
N SER A 152 -10.96 -5.30 -15.20
CA SER A 152 -9.98 -6.29 -14.79
C SER A 152 -10.14 -6.58 -13.30
N TYR A 153 -9.70 -7.75 -12.88
CA TYR A 153 -9.62 -8.11 -11.46
C TYR A 153 -8.21 -7.90 -10.94
N ILE A 154 -8.12 -7.33 -9.74
CA ILE A 154 -6.85 -7.12 -9.04
C ILE A 154 -6.86 -7.79 -7.68
N GLN A 155 -5.70 -8.29 -7.30
CA GLN A 155 -5.42 -8.89 -6.00
C GLN A 155 -4.16 -8.25 -5.41
N ARG A 156 -4.05 -8.17 -4.08
CA ARG A 156 -2.77 -7.81 -3.46
C ARG A 156 -1.76 -8.95 -3.68
N SER A 157 -0.49 -8.71 -3.33
CA SER A 157 0.50 -9.79 -3.28
C SER A 157 -0.06 -11.01 -2.53
N GLU A 158 0.26 -12.21 -3.01
CA GLU A 158 -0.28 -13.48 -2.49
C GLU A 158 -0.31 -13.55 -0.95
N PRO A 159 -1.32 -14.24 -0.37
CA PRO A 159 -1.36 -14.51 1.05
C PRO A 159 -0.08 -15.24 1.50
N GLY A 160 0.53 -14.72 2.55
CA GLY A 160 1.80 -15.15 3.09
C GLY A 160 2.68 -13.95 3.35
N CYS A 161 2.86 -13.62 4.62
CA CYS A 161 3.83 -12.60 5.01
C CYS A 161 5.06 -13.21 5.67
N LYS A 162 6.15 -12.44 5.70
CA LYS A 162 7.34 -12.78 6.47
C LYS A 162 7.57 -11.76 7.56
N PHE A 163 7.84 -12.26 8.76
CA PHE A 163 8.35 -11.41 9.84
C PHE A 163 9.78 -10.97 9.50
N PRO A 164 10.17 -9.73 9.85
CA PRO A 164 11.53 -9.23 9.64
C PRO A 164 12.53 -10.02 10.49
N HIS A 165 13.80 -10.11 10.06
CA HIS A 165 14.78 -11.03 10.66
C HIS A 165 14.99 -10.75 12.15
N GLU A 166 14.99 -9.48 12.52
CA GLU A 166 15.17 -8.95 13.87
C GLU A 166 14.12 -9.47 14.84
N LEU A 167 12.90 -9.71 14.34
CA LEU A 167 11.79 -10.22 15.14
C LEU A 167 11.83 -11.75 15.30
N ARG A 168 12.54 -12.49 14.43
CA ARG A 168 12.51 -13.97 14.33
C ARG A 168 13.27 -14.67 15.45
N THR A 169 12.76 -14.57 16.66
CA THR A 169 13.33 -15.22 17.84
C THR A 169 12.27 -15.40 18.92
N HIS A 170 12.70 -15.83 20.10
CA HIS A 170 11.91 -15.87 21.31
C HIS A 170 12.00 -14.53 22.05
N TRP A 171 10.86 -14.06 22.54
CA TRP A 171 10.71 -12.80 23.21
C TRP A 171 10.07 -13.01 24.58
N GLN A 172 10.58 -12.27 25.57
CA GLN A 172 9.80 -11.95 26.76
C GLN A 172 8.81 -10.85 26.40
N THR A 173 7.71 -10.79 27.14
CA THR A 173 6.61 -9.88 26.83
C THR A 173 5.88 -9.41 28.06
N SER A 174 5.36 -8.18 28.01
CA SER A 174 4.45 -7.65 29.03
C SER A 174 3.02 -8.22 28.94
N LEU A 175 2.73 -9.01 27.89
CA LEU A 175 1.42 -9.58 27.63
C LEU A 175 0.95 -10.48 28.77
N GLN A 176 -0.10 -10.07 29.48
CA GLN A 176 -0.56 -10.75 30.69
C GLN A 176 -1.00 -12.22 30.48
N ILE A 177 -1.53 -12.56 29.31
CA ILE A 177 -2.01 -13.92 29.03
C ILE A 177 -0.93 -14.85 28.46
N ALA A 178 0.26 -14.34 28.14
CA ALA A 178 1.33 -15.11 27.52
C ALA A 178 2.67 -14.81 28.18
N TRP A 179 3.35 -15.83 28.70
CA TRP A 179 4.67 -15.62 29.31
C TRP A 179 5.82 -15.69 28.30
N ARG A 180 5.56 -16.18 27.08
CA ARG A 180 6.56 -16.27 26.00
C ARG A 180 5.91 -16.15 24.62
N LEU A 181 6.49 -15.28 23.79
CA LEU A 181 6.19 -15.14 22.36
C LEU A 181 7.38 -15.64 21.54
N SER A 182 7.11 -16.19 20.36
CA SER A 182 8.13 -16.54 19.40
C SER A 182 7.69 -16.24 17.98
N PHE A 183 8.59 -15.74 17.17
CA PHE A 183 8.34 -15.50 15.76
C PHE A 183 9.28 -16.37 14.94
N SER A 184 8.70 -17.15 14.03
CA SER A 184 9.43 -17.79 12.95
C SER A 184 9.41 -16.89 11.70
N LYS A 185 9.85 -17.40 10.55
CA LYS A 185 9.77 -16.66 9.30
C LYS A 185 8.34 -16.29 8.92
N THR A 186 7.35 -17.13 9.24
CA THR A 186 5.95 -17.01 8.76
C THR A 186 4.91 -17.21 9.85
N GLU A 187 5.31 -17.50 11.09
CA GLU A 187 4.39 -17.82 12.18
C GLU A 187 4.75 -17.05 13.44
N LEU A 188 3.74 -16.59 14.14
CA LEU A 188 3.80 -16.17 15.53
C LEU A 188 3.28 -17.33 16.38
N SER A 189 4.05 -17.73 17.39
CA SER A 189 3.58 -18.66 18.41
C SER A 189 3.64 -17.99 19.77
N PHE A 190 2.68 -18.25 20.63
CA PHE A 190 2.83 -17.91 22.04
C PHE A 190 2.35 -19.02 22.94
N VAL A 191 2.95 -19.07 24.12
CA VAL A 191 2.58 -19.99 25.18
C VAL A 191 1.79 -19.20 26.20
N ALA A 192 0.52 -19.56 26.34
CA ALA A 192 -0.37 -18.94 27.31
C ALA A 192 0.04 -19.33 28.74
N MET A 193 -0.46 -18.60 29.73
CA MET A 193 -0.19 -18.85 31.15
C MET A 193 -0.62 -20.26 31.61
N ASN A 194 -1.67 -20.81 30.99
CA ASN A 194 -2.12 -22.19 31.21
C ASN A 194 -1.28 -23.25 30.47
N ARG A 195 -0.13 -22.87 29.88
CA ARG A 195 0.78 -23.69 29.08
C ARG A 195 0.24 -24.18 27.73
N THR A 196 -0.96 -23.75 27.32
CA THR A 196 -1.44 -24.01 25.96
C THR A 196 -0.62 -23.19 24.96
N SER A 197 -0.24 -23.81 23.84
CA SER A 197 0.48 -23.13 22.77
C SER A 197 -0.46 -22.82 21.62
N TYR A 198 -0.47 -21.56 21.19
CA TYR A 198 -1.22 -21.10 20.04
C TYR A 198 -0.26 -20.71 18.92
N ARG A 199 -0.62 -21.08 17.70
CA ARG A 199 0.15 -20.75 16.49
C ARG A 199 -0.71 -19.95 15.55
N PHE A 200 -0.17 -18.84 15.09
CA PHE A 200 -0.79 -17.91 14.17
C PHE A 200 0.11 -17.77 12.95
N ARG A 201 -0.39 -18.19 11.78
CA ARG A 201 0.30 -18.04 10.50
C ARG A 201 0.10 -16.62 9.98
N CYS A 202 1.16 -15.98 9.52
CA CYS A 202 1.04 -14.67 8.90
C CYS A 202 0.44 -14.76 7.50
N GLU A 203 -0.80 -14.31 7.36
CA GLU A 203 -1.49 -14.28 6.08
C GLU A 203 -1.17 -13.01 5.30
N ARG A 204 -1.08 -11.85 5.96
CA ARG A 204 -0.85 -10.57 5.27
C ARG A 204 -0.01 -9.62 6.12
N ARG A 205 0.71 -8.70 5.45
CA ARG A 205 1.49 -7.64 6.10
C ARG A 205 1.45 -6.36 5.28
N ASP A 206 1.25 -5.25 5.95
CA ASP A 206 1.62 -3.93 5.43
C ASP A 206 2.53 -3.22 6.42
N LYS A 207 3.81 -3.06 6.05
CA LYS A 207 4.86 -2.46 6.88
C LYS A 207 4.94 -3.09 8.28
N GLU A 208 4.31 -2.47 9.26
CA GLU A 208 4.30 -2.83 10.69
C GLU A 208 2.99 -3.53 11.08
N PHE A 209 1.99 -3.55 10.20
CA PHE A 209 0.70 -4.21 10.39
C PHE A 209 0.74 -5.63 9.86
N TYR A 210 0.19 -6.56 10.63
CA TYR A 210 0.16 -7.99 10.35
C TYR A 210 -1.25 -8.53 10.57
N LEU A 211 -1.73 -9.33 9.62
CA LEU A 211 -2.92 -10.18 9.79
C LEU A 211 -2.44 -11.62 9.94
N LEU A 212 -2.74 -12.21 11.09
CA LEU A 212 -2.36 -13.56 11.44
C LEU A 212 -3.59 -14.43 11.65
N ARG A 213 -3.53 -15.70 11.25
CA ARG A 213 -4.62 -16.66 11.44
C ARG A 213 -4.17 -17.90 12.20
N SER A 214 -4.94 -18.30 13.20
CA SER A 214 -4.89 -19.64 13.78
C SER A 214 -6.04 -20.46 13.21
N PHE A 215 -5.72 -21.63 12.64
CA PHE A 215 -6.73 -22.50 12.04
C PHE A 215 -7.35 -23.44 13.07
N ASN A 216 -8.67 -23.66 12.97
CA ASN A 216 -9.43 -24.53 13.87
C ASN A 216 -9.21 -24.18 15.35
N MET A 217 -9.31 -22.89 15.66
CA MET A 217 -9.15 -22.40 17.02
C MET A 217 -10.31 -22.85 17.92
N LEU A 218 -11.53 -22.86 17.35
CA LEU A 218 -12.72 -23.51 17.91
C LEU A 218 -13.33 -24.42 16.85
N PRO A 219 -14.23 -25.36 17.23
CA PRO A 219 -14.92 -26.20 16.25
C PRO A 219 -15.61 -25.37 15.16
N GLY A 220 -15.13 -25.48 13.92
CA GLY A 220 -15.68 -24.76 12.77
C GLY A 220 -15.23 -23.30 12.62
N GLN A 221 -14.36 -22.78 13.50
CA GLN A 221 -13.93 -21.39 13.49
C GLN A 221 -12.41 -21.24 13.50
N ASP A 222 -11.93 -20.26 12.73
CA ASP A 222 -10.55 -19.79 12.76
C ASP A 222 -10.45 -18.56 13.67
N GLY A 223 -9.26 -18.31 14.22
CA GLY A 223 -8.98 -17.10 15.00
C GLY A 223 -8.07 -16.13 14.25
N ILE A 224 -8.50 -14.88 14.11
CA ILE A 224 -7.75 -13.81 13.46
C ILE A 224 -7.13 -12.89 14.49
N LEU A 225 -5.84 -12.63 14.34
CA LEU A 225 -5.10 -11.69 15.16
C LEU A 225 -4.50 -10.60 14.27
N CYS A 226 -4.98 -9.38 14.43
CA CYS A 226 -4.42 -8.22 13.76
C CYS A 226 -3.50 -7.45 14.71
N LEU A 227 -2.24 -7.29 14.32
CA LEU A 227 -1.18 -6.70 15.13
C LEU A 227 -0.50 -5.56 14.39
N ASN A 228 -0.12 -4.53 15.12
CA ASN A 228 0.86 -3.54 14.70
C ASN A 228 2.13 -3.73 15.55
N ILE A 229 3.27 -4.04 14.92
CA ILE A 229 4.55 -4.28 15.58
C ILE A 229 5.56 -3.24 15.09
N VAL A 230 5.88 -2.30 15.97
CA VAL A 230 6.77 -1.16 15.71
C VAL A 230 8.07 -1.35 16.48
N GLN A 231 9.21 -1.14 15.82
CA GLN A 231 10.52 -1.19 16.47
C GLN A 231 10.77 0.07 17.31
N LEU A 232 11.40 -0.10 18.48
CA LEU A 232 11.75 0.99 19.39
C LEU A 232 13.28 1.16 19.49
N PRO A 233 13.95 1.70 18.47
CA PRO A 233 15.41 1.74 18.42
C PRO A 233 16.06 2.62 19.49
N THR A 234 15.29 3.54 20.08
CA THR A 234 15.78 4.51 21.08
C THR A 234 15.32 4.15 22.51
N ASP A 235 14.53 3.10 22.69
CA ASP A 235 14.04 2.71 24.01
C ASP A 235 15.09 1.82 24.71
N PRO A 236 15.52 2.16 25.94
CA PRO A 236 16.56 1.40 26.62
C PRO A 236 16.09 0.08 27.23
N PHE A 237 14.78 -0.18 27.28
CA PHE A 237 14.19 -1.35 27.94
C PHE A 237 13.47 -2.30 26.99
N TYR A 238 12.91 -1.79 25.89
CA TYR A 238 12.04 -2.54 25.00
C TYR A 238 12.52 -2.48 23.55
N ASP A 239 12.51 -3.62 22.86
CA ASP A 239 12.93 -3.70 21.46
C ASP A 239 11.78 -3.38 20.48
N PHE A 240 10.55 -3.80 20.83
CA PHE A 240 9.37 -3.60 20.00
C PHE A 240 8.14 -3.24 20.84
N LYS A 241 7.29 -2.40 20.28
CA LYS A 241 5.91 -2.15 20.71
C LYS A 241 4.96 -2.97 19.84
N MET A 242 4.08 -3.73 20.47
CA MET A 242 3.01 -4.48 19.85
C MET A 242 1.66 -3.90 20.29
N SER A 243 0.91 -3.36 19.33
CA SER A 243 -0.48 -2.94 19.52
C SER A 243 -1.41 -3.94 18.85
N ARG A 244 -2.56 -4.23 19.47
CA ARG A 244 -3.65 -4.96 18.83
C ARG A 244 -4.59 -3.99 18.12
N THR A 245 -5.07 -4.42 16.97
CA THR A 245 -5.97 -3.66 16.09
C THR A 245 -7.29 -4.41 15.92
N ASN A 246 -7.78 -5.13 16.92
CA ASN A 246 -9.12 -5.76 16.94
C ASN A 246 -9.84 -5.28 18.20
N SER A 247 -11.16 -5.16 18.17
CA SER A 247 -12.01 -4.94 19.34
C SER A 247 -12.06 -6.21 20.21
N GLY A 248 -12.00 -6.07 21.54
CA GLY A 248 -11.97 -7.21 22.48
C GLY A 248 -11.18 -6.92 23.77
N ASN A 249 -11.14 -7.86 24.71
CA ASN A 249 -10.41 -7.71 25.98
C ASN A 249 -9.11 -8.53 25.99
N TRP A 250 -8.08 -8.05 26.69
CA TRP A 250 -6.78 -8.76 26.81
C TRP A 250 -6.78 -9.87 27.87
N ASN A 251 -7.91 -10.13 28.53
CA ASN A 251 -7.98 -11.04 29.68
C ASN A 251 -8.12 -12.51 29.27
N SER A 252 -8.43 -12.76 28.00
CA SER A 252 -8.58 -14.10 27.45
C SER A 252 -8.09 -14.14 26.02
N LEU A 253 -7.68 -15.32 25.57
CA LEU A 253 -7.31 -15.54 24.18
C LEU A 253 -8.49 -15.26 23.23
N GLU A 254 -9.69 -15.68 23.61
CA GLU A 254 -10.93 -15.44 22.85
C GLU A 254 -11.23 -13.93 22.73
N GLY A 255 -10.86 -13.14 23.74
CA GLY A 255 -10.93 -11.68 23.69
C GLY A 255 -9.84 -11.02 22.85
N MET A 256 -8.74 -11.73 22.55
CA MET A 256 -7.64 -11.21 21.72
C MET A 256 -7.83 -11.47 20.22
N VAL A 257 -8.56 -12.52 19.85
CA VAL A 257 -8.78 -12.88 18.45
C VAL A 257 -10.17 -12.47 17.97
N LEU A 258 -10.31 -12.20 16.68
CA LEU A 258 -11.59 -12.18 16.00
C LEU A 258 -11.88 -13.60 15.52
N LEU A 259 -12.94 -14.23 16.03
CA LEU A 259 -13.38 -15.55 15.58
C LEU A 259 -14.17 -15.40 14.28
N VAL A 260 -13.79 -16.18 13.28
CA VAL A 260 -14.44 -16.19 11.96
C VAL A 260 -14.76 -17.61 11.54
N ASP A 261 -15.74 -17.79 10.67
CA ASP A 261 -16.01 -19.09 10.06
C ASP A 261 -14.76 -19.61 9.34
N ARG A 262 -14.53 -20.92 9.46
CA ARG A 262 -13.34 -21.55 8.91
C ARG A 262 -13.17 -21.25 7.42
N GLY A 263 -11.99 -20.76 7.05
CA GLY A 263 -11.66 -20.43 5.66
C GLY A 263 -12.25 -19.12 5.15
N LEU A 264 -13.00 -18.35 5.97
CA LEU A 264 -13.45 -17.02 5.60
C LEU A 264 -12.25 -16.13 5.26
N SER A 265 -12.29 -15.46 4.11
CA SER A 265 -11.24 -14.53 3.71
C SER A 265 -11.31 -13.27 4.54
N VAL A 266 -10.18 -12.87 5.14
CA VAL A 266 -10.09 -11.69 6.02
C VAL A 266 -9.04 -10.72 5.50
N ARG A 267 -9.37 -9.44 5.53
CA ARG A 267 -8.65 -8.35 4.90
C ARG A 267 -8.15 -7.38 5.97
N LEU A 268 -6.84 -7.17 5.97
CA LEU A 268 -6.13 -6.31 6.94
C LEU A 268 -6.73 -4.90 7.06
N TYR A 269 -7.30 -4.35 5.98
CA TYR A 269 -7.79 -2.96 5.95
C TYR A 269 -9.30 -2.81 6.11
N GLU A 270 -10.04 -3.91 6.08
CA GLU A 270 -11.50 -3.91 6.16
C GLU A 270 -11.96 -4.55 7.47
N ASP A 271 -11.31 -5.64 7.87
CA ASP A 271 -11.74 -6.46 9.00
C ASP A 271 -10.90 -6.25 10.28
N CYS A 272 -9.76 -5.57 10.19
CA CYS A 272 -8.98 -5.17 11.37
C CYS A 272 -9.29 -3.72 11.75
N ASP A 273 -9.55 -3.47 13.03
CA ASP A 273 -9.74 -2.14 13.61
C ASP A 273 -8.43 -1.34 13.66
N TRP A 274 -8.25 -0.37 12.76
CA TRP A 274 -7.04 0.49 12.66
C TRP A 274 -6.81 1.46 13.83
N LEU A 275 -7.59 1.31 14.89
CA LEU A 275 -7.40 2.04 16.13
C LEU A 275 -6.44 1.23 16.99
N ASP A 276 -5.36 1.87 17.46
CA ASP A 276 -4.60 1.34 18.58
C ASP A 276 -5.63 1.04 19.68
N SER A 277 -5.79 -0.23 20.04
CA SER A 277 -6.70 -0.62 21.11
C SER A 277 -6.44 0.29 22.32
N PRO A 278 -7.48 0.81 23.01
CA PRO A 278 -7.28 1.60 24.23
C PRO A 278 -6.60 0.80 25.36
N ALA A 279 -6.38 -0.49 25.16
CA ALA A 279 -5.54 -1.32 25.99
C ALA A 279 -4.07 -0.86 25.97
N ARG A 280 -3.37 -1.09 27.07
CA ARG A 280 -1.96 -0.73 27.21
C ARG A 280 -1.14 -1.36 26.08
N PRO A 281 -0.19 -0.61 25.49
CA PRO A 281 0.71 -1.20 24.52
C PRO A 281 1.51 -2.33 25.16
N GLU A 282 1.67 -3.43 24.44
CA GLU A 282 2.50 -4.54 24.89
C GLU A 282 3.90 -4.40 24.32
N PHE A 283 4.89 -4.83 25.09
CA PHE A 283 6.28 -4.71 24.72
C PHE A 283 6.91 -6.07 24.57
N LEU A 284 7.84 -6.17 23.62
CA LEU A 284 8.74 -7.30 23.45
C LEU A 284 10.14 -6.89 23.84
N TYR A 285 10.80 -7.74 24.61
CA TYR A 285 12.16 -7.51 25.06
C TYR A 285 12.92 -8.84 25.15
N ARG A 286 14.22 -8.77 24.94
CA ARG A 286 15.08 -9.95 25.11
C ARG A 286 15.25 -10.26 26.60
N PRO A 287 15.40 -11.55 26.97
CA PRO A 287 15.88 -11.88 28.29
C PRO A 287 17.20 -11.13 28.51
N GLN A 288 17.31 -10.38 29.60
CA GLN A 288 18.63 -9.91 30.01
C GLN A 288 19.46 -11.17 30.27
N ASN A 289 20.49 -11.39 29.45
CA ASN A 289 21.49 -12.38 29.76
C ASN A 289 22.08 -11.93 31.10
N GLY A 290 21.73 -12.63 32.18
CA GLY A 290 22.36 -12.41 33.47
C GLY A 290 23.86 -12.56 33.26
N GLY A 291 24.58 -11.45 33.44
CA GLY A 291 26.02 -11.47 33.64
C GLY A 291 26.35 -12.13 34.97
#